data_AF-A0A1A8ELQ6-F1
#
_entry.id   AF-A0A1A8ELQ6-F1
#
_cell.length_a   1.000
_cell.length_b   1.000
_cell.length_c   1.000
_cell.angle_alpha   90.00
_cell.angle_beta   90.00
_cell.angle_gamma   90.00
#
_symmetry.space_group_name_H-M   'P 1'
#
loop_
_entity.id
_entity.type
_entity.pdbx_description
1 polymer ?
#
loop_
_entity_poly.entity_id
_entity_poly.type
_entity_poly.pdbx_seq_one_letter_code
_entity_poly.pdbx_strand_id
1 'polypeptide(L)'
;MALPLRFSRVTTRVSDRFLLLSQQCGLHTDRRVHSWPRPLPILVVTGGGYLGYQYYKRRGHWDEGAPPSLASSRQVALYRSFPTRLFSRAWGRLNGLDLPTWLRKPVYSLYIWTFGVNMQEAAVEDLHQYKNLGEFFRRRLKPAVRPVCAASCLTSPADGRILHFGRVKNSEVEQVKGVTYSLENFLGPQMSSSDVSSTSSFRDHLMSSPASDLFHVVVYLAPGDYHCFHSPTDWKVGLRRHFPGSLMSVNPGVARWVKELFCLNERVVLSGQWQHGFFSLTAVGATNVGSIRVYFDQELQTNTPRYRKGSFHDHSYVSLGDQVKRPEGEEGMESLDRGVVLQKGQPVGEFNLGSTIVLLFEAPKNFTFSLQPGQRIRVGEGLGSL
;
A
#
# COMPACT_ATOMS: atom_id res chain seq x y z
N MET A 1 1.66 -50.85 -38.53
CA MET A 1 1.87 -52.32 -38.32
C MET A 1 2.91 -52.50 -37.22
N ALA A 2 2.87 -53.51 -36.35
CA ALA A 2 1.78 -54.41 -35.93
C ALA A 2 2.19 -55.12 -34.62
N LEU A 3 1.23 -55.60 -33.82
CA LEU A 3 1.46 -56.53 -32.70
C LEU A 3 1.58 -57.98 -33.22
N PRO A 4 2.37 -58.84 -32.55
CA PRO A 4 1.82 -59.89 -31.67
C PRO A 4 2.45 -59.84 -30.24
N LEU A 5 1.91 -60.37 -29.12
CA LEU A 5 1.13 -61.61 -28.80
C LEU A 5 2.01 -62.89 -28.83
N ARG A 6 1.94 -63.91 -27.94
CA ARG A 6 0.97 -64.36 -26.91
C ARG A 6 1.67 -65.10 -25.72
N PHE A 7 0.95 -65.25 -24.59
CA PHE A 7 0.77 -66.41 -23.65
C PHE A 7 1.85 -67.53 -23.51
N SER A 8 2.01 -68.29 -22.40
CA SER A 8 1.04 -68.84 -21.40
C SER A 8 1.75 -69.15 -20.06
N ARG A 9 1.16 -68.98 -18.86
CA ARG A 9 0.04 -69.70 -18.18
C ARG A 9 0.41 -71.08 -17.58
N VAL A 10 0.41 -71.19 -16.25
CA VAL A 10 0.14 -72.44 -15.50
C VAL A 10 -0.46 -72.14 -14.10
N THR A 11 -0.87 -73.14 -13.32
CA THR A 11 -1.86 -73.00 -12.19
C THR A 11 -1.59 -73.93 -11.00
N THR A 12 -2.41 -73.84 -9.93
CA THR A 12 -2.58 -74.77 -8.76
C THR A 12 -1.54 -74.64 -7.64
N ARG A 13 -1.79 -74.92 -6.32
CA ARG A 13 -2.95 -75.28 -5.42
C ARG A 13 -2.61 -74.64 -4.04
N VAL A 14 -3.48 -74.15 -3.13
CA VAL A 14 -4.63 -74.73 -2.37
C VAL A 14 -4.28 -75.89 -1.42
N SER A 15 -4.10 -75.63 -0.11
CA SER A 15 -5.00 -76.05 1.00
C SER A 15 -4.38 -75.86 2.42
N ASP A 16 -5.25 -75.94 3.45
CA ASP A 16 -5.03 -76.29 4.89
C ASP A 16 -4.13 -75.40 5.77
N ARG A 17 -4.46 -74.98 7.02
CA ARG A 17 -5.39 -75.32 8.15
C ARG A 17 -4.55 -75.78 9.36
N PHE A 18 -4.61 -75.05 10.49
CA PHE A 18 -4.49 -75.65 11.84
C PHE A 18 -5.14 -74.75 12.92
N LEU A 19 -5.27 -75.30 14.13
CA LEU A 19 -6.13 -74.89 15.25
C LEU A 19 -5.37 -75.20 16.57
N LEU A 20 -5.68 -74.68 17.77
CA LEU A 20 -6.78 -73.83 18.29
C LEU A 20 -6.35 -73.20 19.66
N LEU A 21 -7.32 -72.71 20.45
CA LEU A 21 -7.34 -72.60 21.93
C LEU A 21 -6.46 -71.56 22.65
N SER A 22 -7.11 -70.41 22.92
CA SER A 22 -7.37 -69.84 24.27
C SER A 22 -6.31 -69.88 25.39
N GLN A 23 -6.08 -68.71 25.99
CA GLN A 23 -6.30 -68.52 27.43
C GLN A 23 -6.74 -67.07 27.72
N GLN A 24 -7.63 -66.89 28.71
CA GLN A 24 -7.97 -65.58 29.27
C GLN A 24 -7.24 -65.40 30.61
N CYS A 25 -6.55 -64.28 30.77
CA CYS A 25 -6.30 -63.69 32.08
C CYS A 25 -6.26 -62.17 31.91
N GLY A 26 -7.02 -61.43 32.72
CA GLY A 26 -7.08 -59.98 32.66
C GLY A 26 -6.76 -59.38 34.02
N LEU A 27 -5.90 -58.37 34.06
CA LEU A 27 -5.75 -57.44 35.18
C LEU A 27 -5.22 -56.08 34.70
N HIS A 28 -5.17 -55.11 35.61
CA HIS A 28 -5.26 -53.68 35.30
C HIS A 28 -3.92 -52.95 35.06
N THR A 29 -3.99 -51.85 34.29
CA THR A 29 -3.03 -50.70 34.23
C THR A 29 -1.60 -51.01 33.75
N ASP A 30 -0.77 -50.06 33.28
CA ASP A 30 -0.88 -48.60 33.10
C ASP A 30 -0.56 -48.24 31.63
N ARG A 31 -1.15 -47.16 31.08
CA ARG A 31 -0.95 -46.73 29.69
C ARG A 31 -0.60 -45.25 29.60
N ARG A 32 0.64 -44.90 29.95
CA ARG A 32 1.22 -43.54 29.81
C ARG A 32 1.42 -43.14 28.34
N VAL A 33 0.33 -42.86 27.63
CA VAL A 33 0.37 -42.17 26.34
C VAL A 33 0.64 -40.69 26.59
N HIS A 34 1.82 -40.20 26.17
CA HIS A 34 2.22 -38.82 26.38
C HIS A 34 1.36 -37.87 25.53
N SER A 35 0.45 -37.14 26.19
CA SER A 35 -0.58 -36.34 25.52
C SER A 35 -0.04 -35.04 24.95
N TRP A 36 0.32 -35.04 23.67
CA TRP A 36 0.51 -33.82 22.89
C TRP A 36 -0.77 -32.98 22.90
N PRO A 37 -0.71 -31.66 23.19
CA PRO A 37 -1.87 -30.80 23.18
C PRO A 37 -2.42 -30.65 21.76
N ARG A 38 -3.73 -30.89 21.58
CA ARG A 38 -4.41 -30.76 20.27
C ARG A 38 -4.39 -29.30 19.78
N PRO A 39 -4.16 -29.02 18.48
CA PRO A 39 -4.05 -27.65 17.93
C PRO A 39 -5.41 -26.92 17.77
N LEU A 40 -6.38 -27.18 18.66
CA LEU A 40 -7.68 -26.48 18.68
C LEU A 40 -7.57 -24.94 18.76
N PRO A 41 -6.73 -24.31 19.61
CA PRO A 41 -6.70 -22.84 19.69
C PRO A 41 -6.21 -22.21 18.38
N ILE A 42 -5.33 -22.89 17.63
CA ILE A 42 -4.92 -22.42 16.30
C ILE A 42 -6.13 -22.44 15.36
N LEU A 43 -6.85 -23.56 15.27
CA LEU A 43 -8.02 -23.69 14.38
C LEU A 43 -9.16 -22.70 14.72
N VAL A 44 -9.37 -22.36 15.99
CA VAL A 44 -10.37 -21.35 16.38
C VAL A 44 -9.91 -19.94 16.00
N VAL A 45 -8.64 -19.60 16.20
CA VAL A 45 -8.08 -18.29 15.82
C VAL A 45 -8.03 -18.12 14.29
N THR A 46 -7.60 -19.15 13.55
CA THR A 46 -7.58 -19.10 12.07
C THR A 46 -8.98 -19.17 11.48
N GLY A 47 -9.90 -19.94 12.08
CA GLY A 47 -11.30 -20.00 11.68
C GLY A 47 -12.04 -18.68 11.91
N GLY A 48 -11.88 -18.06 13.08
CA GLY A 48 -12.42 -16.73 13.38
C GLY A 48 -11.82 -15.65 12.48
N GLY A 49 -10.49 -15.67 12.27
CA GLY A 49 -9.81 -14.78 11.34
C GLY A 49 -10.28 -14.96 9.89
N TYR A 50 -10.50 -16.20 9.46
CA TYR A 50 -11.00 -16.53 8.11
C TYR A 50 -12.45 -16.09 7.91
N LEU A 51 -13.33 -16.29 8.89
CA LEU A 51 -14.71 -15.80 8.83
C LEU A 51 -14.76 -14.27 8.86
N GLY A 52 -13.91 -13.62 9.66
CA GLY A 52 -13.71 -12.18 9.66
C GLY A 52 -13.19 -11.65 8.31
N TYR A 53 -12.24 -12.35 7.68
CA TYR A 53 -11.73 -12.00 6.35
C TYR A 53 -12.76 -12.26 5.23
N GLN A 54 -13.50 -13.38 5.27
CA GLN A 54 -14.63 -13.65 4.38
C GLN A 54 -15.69 -12.54 4.47
N TYR A 55 -16.01 -12.11 5.69
CA TYR A 55 -16.92 -10.99 5.94
C TYR A 55 -16.36 -9.66 5.39
N TYR A 56 -15.10 -9.33 5.67
CA TYR A 56 -14.39 -8.15 5.16
C TYR A 56 -14.38 -8.11 3.62
N LYS A 57 -13.98 -9.22 2.98
CA LYS A 57 -13.88 -9.37 1.53
C LYS A 57 -15.24 -9.26 0.85
N ARG A 58 -16.29 -9.86 1.43
CA ARG A 58 -17.67 -9.71 0.93
C ARG A 58 -18.15 -8.27 1.07
N ARG A 59 -18.02 -7.66 2.26
CA ARG A 59 -18.54 -6.30 2.53
C ARG A 59 -17.86 -5.22 1.68
N GLY A 60 -16.63 -5.45 1.22
CA GLY A 60 -15.96 -4.61 0.21
C GLY A 60 -16.56 -4.65 -1.20
N HIS A 61 -17.44 -5.61 -1.52
CA HIS A 61 -18.11 -5.76 -2.82
C HIS A 61 -19.60 -5.36 -2.80
N TRP A 62 -20.34 -5.62 -1.71
CA TRP A 62 -21.80 -5.45 -1.70
C TRP A 62 -22.28 -4.00 -1.88
N ASP A 63 -21.56 -3.03 -1.34
CA ASP A 63 -21.96 -1.60 -1.41
C ASP A 63 -21.50 -0.91 -2.71
N GLU A 64 -21.60 -1.54 -3.89
CA GLU A 64 -21.18 -0.90 -5.15
C GLU A 64 -22.26 -0.07 -5.86
N GLY A 65 -23.55 -0.17 -5.49
CA GLY A 65 -24.64 0.62 -6.08
C GLY A 65 -25.33 1.66 -5.18
N ALA A 66 -25.09 1.66 -3.86
CA ALA A 66 -25.77 2.57 -2.92
C ALA A 66 -25.00 3.89 -2.70
N PRO A 67 -25.68 5.03 -2.46
CA PRO A 67 -25.02 6.28 -2.07
C PRO A 67 -24.33 6.14 -0.69
N PRO A 68 -23.18 6.80 -0.46
CA PRO A 68 -22.43 6.69 0.78
C PRO A 68 -23.17 7.30 1.97
N SER A 69 -23.40 6.52 3.03
CA SER A 69 -23.88 7.03 4.31
C SER A 69 -22.71 7.66 5.09
N LEU A 70 -22.61 8.99 5.04
CA LEU A 70 -21.55 9.73 5.72
C LEU A 70 -21.67 9.67 7.25
N ALA A 71 -20.53 9.54 7.91
CA ALA A 71 -20.40 9.60 9.36
C ALA A 71 -20.71 11.01 9.88
N SER A 72 -21.53 11.10 10.92
CA SER A 72 -21.70 12.35 11.68
C SER A 72 -20.38 12.76 12.36
N SER A 73 -20.19 14.06 12.60
CA SER A 73 -18.99 14.58 13.26
C SER A 73 -18.74 13.95 14.64
N ARG A 74 -19.80 13.52 15.35
CA ARG A 74 -19.70 12.77 16.62
C ARG A 74 -19.12 11.36 16.42
N GLN A 75 -19.55 10.63 15.39
CA GLN A 75 -19.01 9.31 15.05
C GLN A 75 -17.55 9.41 14.58
N VAL A 76 -17.20 10.42 13.77
CA VAL A 76 -15.80 10.68 13.37
C VAL A 76 -14.95 11.06 14.58
N ALA A 77 -15.45 11.89 15.50
CA ALA A 77 -14.74 12.24 16.74
C ALA A 77 -14.50 11.01 17.64
N LEU A 78 -15.50 10.12 17.78
CA LEU A 78 -15.38 8.87 18.52
C LEU A 78 -14.39 7.89 17.88
N TYR A 79 -14.37 7.77 16.56
CA TYR A 79 -13.36 6.94 15.88
C TYR A 79 -11.95 7.53 15.99
N ARG A 80 -11.83 8.87 16.01
CA ARG A 80 -10.56 9.58 16.23
C ARG A 80 -10.09 9.60 17.69
N SER A 81 -10.94 9.28 18.67
CA SER A 81 -10.53 9.12 20.08
C SER A 81 -9.98 7.72 20.37
N PHE A 82 -10.28 6.71 19.53
CA PHE A 82 -9.60 5.43 19.57
C PHE A 82 -8.09 5.62 19.32
N PRO A 83 -7.17 5.08 20.15
CA PRO A 83 -5.75 5.43 20.12
C PRO A 83 -4.99 4.69 19.02
N THR A 84 -5.41 4.88 17.77
CA THR A 84 -4.85 4.29 16.53
C THR A 84 -3.33 4.43 16.42
N ARG A 85 -2.75 5.57 16.82
CA ARG A 85 -1.28 5.78 16.86
C ARG A 85 -0.58 4.97 17.95
N LEU A 86 -1.24 4.63 19.07
CA LEU A 86 -0.66 3.75 20.08
C LEU A 86 -0.64 2.31 19.57
N PHE A 87 -1.77 1.81 19.06
CA PHE A 87 -1.88 0.49 18.45
C PHE A 87 -0.92 0.32 17.27
N SER A 88 -0.83 1.30 16.36
CA SER A 88 0.08 1.21 15.20
C SER A 88 1.56 1.21 15.58
N ARG A 89 1.95 1.82 16.72
CA ARG A 89 3.32 1.73 17.27
C ARG A 89 3.56 0.41 18.00
N ALA A 90 2.59 -0.09 18.75
CA ALA A 90 2.68 -1.41 19.41
C ALA A 90 2.77 -2.54 18.37
N TRP A 91 1.94 -2.47 17.33
CA TRP A 91 1.96 -3.38 16.18
C TRP A 91 3.27 -3.28 15.39
N GLY A 92 3.76 -2.05 15.11
CA GLY A 92 5.06 -1.84 14.48
C GLY A 92 6.23 -2.45 15.28
N ARG A 93 6.21 -2.33 16.62
CA ARG A 93 7.19 -3.00 17.50
C ARG A 93 7.08 -4.52 17.42
N LEU A 94 5.86 -5.07 17.53
CA LEU A 94 5.60 -6.51 17.45
C LEU A 94 6.07 -7.10 16.11
N ASN A 95 5.82 -6.40 15.01
CA ASN A 95 6.25 -6.82 13.67
C ASN A 95 7.75 -6.69 13.43
N GLY A 96 8.48 -5.96 14.28
CA GLY A 96 9.94 -5.88 14.29
C GLY A 96 10.61 -6.87 15.25
N LEU A 97 9.84 -7.72 15.95
CA LEU A 97 10.41 -8.80 16.75
C LEU A 97 10.78 -9.98 15.86
N ASP A 98 12.04 -10.40 15.91
CA ASP A 98 12.53 -11.55 15.16
C ASP A 98 11.86 -12.85 15.63
N LEU A 99 11.12 -13.49 14.72
CA LEU A 99 10.42 -14.73 14.96
C LEU A 99 11.43 -15.90 14.99
N PRO A 100 11.29 -16.86 15.93
CA PRO A 100 12.02 -18.12 15.89
C PRO A 100 11.83 -18.85 14.56
N THR A 101 12.88 -19.50 14.06
CA THR A 101 12.91 -20.04 12.68
C THR A 101 11.82 -21.07 12.39
N TRP A 102 11.35 -21.79 13.43
CA TRP A 102 10.24 -22.74 13.36
C TRP A 102 8.85 -22.06 13.27
N LEU A 103 8.71 -20.83 13.78
CA LEU A 103 7.46 -20.08 13.83
C LEU A 103 7.23 -19.23 12.56
N ARG A 104 8.32 -18.82 11.90
CA ARG A 104 8.32 -18.05 10.64
C ARG A 104 7.36 -18.63 9.60
N LYS A 105 7.62 -19.87 9.15
CA LYS A 105 6.84 -20.53 8.09
C LYS A 105 5.34 -20.65 8.44
N PRO A 106 4.92 -21.16 9.63
CA PRO A 106 3.51 -21.12 10.05
C PRO A 106 2.87 -19.73 10.02
N VAL A 107 3.52 -18.70 10.58
CA VAL A 107 2.97 -17.34 10.65
C VAL A 107 2.85 -16.71 9.26
N TYR A 108 3.90 -16.80 8.44
CA TYR A 108 3.87 -16.24 7.09
C TYR A 108 2.93 -17.03 6.16
N SER A 109 2.86 -18.36 6.26
CA SER A 109 1.86 -19.15 5.49
C SER A 109 0.42 -18.78 5.87
N LEU A 110 0.14 -18.52 7.15
CA LEU A 110 -1.17 -18.00 7.57
C LEU A 110 -1.45 -16.61 6.99
N TYR A 111 -0.46 -15.71 6.98
CA TYR A 111 -0.58 -14.38 6.37
C TYR A 111 -0.85 -14.47 4.87
N ILE A 112 -0.06 -15.28 4.15
CA ILE A 112 -0.16 -15.54 2.71
C ILE A 112 -1.56 -16.02 2.34
N TRP A 113 -2.07 -17.02 3.07
CA TRP A 113 -3.41 -17.57 2.87
C TRP A 113 -4.52 -16.56 3.21
N THR A 114 -4.37 -15.80 4.30
CA THR A 114 -5.37 -14.81 4.74
C THR A 114 -5.50 -13.65 3.76
N PHE A 115 -4.40 -13.12 3.22
CA PHE A 115 -4.41 -11.92 2.40
C PHE A 115 -4.23 -12.17 0.89
N GLY A 116 -3.92 -13.40 0.48
CA GLY A 116 -3.73 -13.77 -0.93
C GLY A 116 -2.40 -13.28 -1.51
N VAL A 117 -1.33 -13.30 -0.69
CA VAL A 117 0.01 -12.86 -1.11
C VAL A 117 0.56 -13.79 -2.20
N ASN A 118 0.94 -13.22 -3.34
CA ASN A 118 1.73 -13.93 -4.34
C ASN A 118 3.20 -14.00 -3.86
N MET A 119 3.73 -15.21 -3.66
CA MET A 119 5.13 -15.42 -3.30
C MET A 119 6.02 -15.70 -4.51
N GLN A 120 5.47 -16.19 -5.62
CA GLN A 120 6.23 -16.53 -6.83
C GLN A 120 6.88 -15.30 -7.49
N GLU A 121 6.43 -14.09 -7.14
CA GLU A 121 6.99 -12.81 -7.55
C GLU A 121 7.99 -12.19 -6.54
N ALA A 122 8.10 -12.73 -5.33
CA ALA A 122 9.03 -12.23 -4.32
C ALA A 122 10.48 -12.61 -4.67
N ALA A 123 11.42 -11.70 -4.40
CA ALA A 123 12.86 -11.94 -4.63
C ALA A 123 13.42 -13.06 -3.73
N VAL A 124 12.79 -13.28 -2.57
CA VAL A 124 13.07 -14.39 -1.65
C VAL A 124 11.77 -15.14 -1.40
N GLU A 125 11.65 -16.36 -1.93
CA GLU A 125 10.46 -17.21 -1.74
C GLU A 125 10.49 -17.99 -0.42
N ASP A 126 11.69 -18.19 0.16
CA ASP A 126 11.87 -18.94 1.40
C ASP A 126 11.41 -18.15 2.63
N LEU A 127 10.31 -18.62 3.21
CA LEU A 127 9.69 -18.06 4.41
C LEU A 127 10.57 -18.13 5.66
N HIS A 128 11.63 -18.94 5.69
CA HIS A 128 12.54 -18.98 6.84
C HIS A 128 13.57 -17.84 6.86
N GLN A 129 13.82 -17.16 5.73
CA GLN A 129 14.83 -16.09 5.66
C GLN A 129 14.34 -14.77 6.28
N TYR A 130 13.07 -14.41 6.05
CA TYR A 130 12.43 -13.25 6.67
C TYR A 130 12.43 -13.36 8.20
N LYS A 131 13.13 -12.44 8.87
CA LYS A 131 13.34 -12.50 10.32
C LYS A 131 12.07 -12.19 11.10
N ASN A 132 11.32 -11.19 10.65
CA ASN A 132 10.13 -10.66 11.31
C ASN A 132 9.05 -10.24 10.29
N LEU A 133 7.83 -9.96 10.77
CA LEU A 133 6.70 -9.67 9.86
C LEU A 133 6.86 -8.35 9.11
N GLY A 134 7.58 -7.37 9.66
CA GLY A 134 7.89 -6.10 9.01
C GLY A 134 8.89 -6.22 7.86
N GLU A 135 9.71 -7.28 7.84
CA GLU A 135 10.58 -7.64 6.72
C GLU A 135 9.79 -8.40 5.64
N PHE A 136 9.01 -9.43 6.03
CA PHE A 136 8.12 -10.16 5.11
C PHE A 136 7.14 -9.23 4.38
N PHE A 137 6.56 -8.27 5.10
CA PHE A 137 5.62 -7.32 4.52
C PHE A 137 6.27 -6.43 3.45
N ARG A 138 7.53 -6.01 3.66
CA ARG A 138 8.34 -5.21 2.73
C ARG A 138 9.22 -6.08 1.81
N ARG A 139 8.81 -7.33 1.54
CA ARG A 139 9.45 -8.23 0.58
C ARG A 139 9.77 -7.48 -0.73
N ARG A 140 11.01 -7.56 -1.20
CA ARG A 140 11.37 -7.10 -2.55
C ARG A 140 10.76 -8.05 -3.58
N LEU A 141 10.41 -7.53 -4.74
CA LEU A 141 9.96 -8.32 -5.89
C LEU A 141 11.15 -8.67 -6.80
N LYS A 142 11.02 -9.75 -7.59
CA LYS A 142 11.97 -10.12 -8.65
C LYS A 142 12.01 -9.01 -9.72
N PRO A 143 13.18 -8.56 -10.22
CA PRO A 143 13.27 -7.36 -11.07
C PRO A 143 12.35 -7.33 -12.31
N ALA A 144 12.07 -8.50 -12.92
CA ALA A 144 11.28 -8.59 -14.15
C ALA A 144 9.75 -8.65 -13.94
N VAL A 145 9.23 -8.73 -12.72
CA VAL A 145 7.78 -8.98 -12.48
C VAL A 145 6.91 -7.73 -12.43
N ARG A 146 7.51 -6.54 -12.61
CA ARG A 146 6.82 -5.24 -12.70
C ARG A 146 7.42 -4.41 -13.85
N PRO A 147 7.24 -4.84 -15.12
CA PRO A 147 7.74 -4.11 -16.28
C PRO A 147 7.03 -2.76 -16.40
N VAL A 148 7.80 -1.70 -16.65
CA VAL A 148 7.29 -0.34 -16.82
C VAL A 148 6.74 -0.15 -18.23
N CYS A 149 5.49 0.30 -18.35
CA CYS A 149 4.88 0.57 -19.64
C CYS A 149 5.59 1.76 -20.33
N ALA A 150 6.27 1.47 -21.43
CA ALA A 150 6.95 2.49 -22.24
C ALA A 150 5.95 3.47 -22.87
N ALA A 151 4.87 2.95 -23.48
CA ALA A 151 3.88 3.71 -24.25
C ALA A 151 2.96 4.62 -23.42
N SER A 152 2.93 4.48 -22.09
CA SER A 152 2.14 5.32 -21.20
C SER A 152 3.01 6.39 -20.56
N CYS A 153 2.57 7.66 -20.62
CA CYS A 153 3.25 8.78 -19.97
C CYS A 153 3.06 8.79 -18.44
N LEU A 154 2.06 8.08 -17.93
CA LEU A 154 1.77 7.96 -16.50
C LEU A 154 1.44 6.51 -16.13
N THR A 155 2.34 5.87 -15.39
CA THR A 155 2.24 4.48 -14.93
C THR A 155 1.85 4.37 -13.47
N SER A 156 1.44 3.19 -13.02
CA SER A 156 1.02 2.99 -11.64
C SER A 156 2.20 3.12 -10.68
N PRO A 157 2.06 3.93 -9.60
CA PRO A 157 3.10 4.06 -8.58
C PRO A 157 3.11 2.87 -7.60
N ALA A 158 2.08 2.02 -7.58
CA ALA A 158 1.90 0.97 -6.58
C ALA A 158 1.13 -0.24 -7.12
N ASP A 159 1.20 -1.36 -6.40
CA ASP A 159 0.23 -2.45 -6.55
C ASP A 159 -1.00 -2.17 -5.69
N GLY A 160 -2.21 -2.36 -6.23
CA GLY A 160 -3.42 -2.12 -5.45
C GLY A 160 -4.73 -2.16 -6.24
N ARG A 161 -5.76 -1.51 -5.70
CA ARG A 161 -7.08 -1.29 -6.33
C ARG A 161 -7.32 0.21 -6.52
N ILE A 162 -7.75 0.60 -7.72
CA ILE A 162 -8.24 1.96 -8.03
C ILE A 162 -9.50 2.24 -7.20
N LEU A 163 -9.48 3.26 -6.34
CA LEU A 163 -10.67 3.75 -5.63
C LEU A 163 -11.44 4.78 -6.46
N HIS A 164 -10.72 5.75 -7.03
CA HIS A 164 -11.24 6.79 -7.90
C HIS A 164 -10.13 7.33 -8.81
N PHE A 165 -10.51 7.90 -9.96
CA PHE A 165 -9.65 8.70 -10.83
C PHE A 165 -10.52 9.70 -11.61
N GLY A 166 -9.95 10.82 -12.05
CA GLY A 166 -10.71 11.80 -12.82
C GLY A 166 -10.06 13.18 -12.90
N ARG A 167 -10.86 14.18 -13.26
CA ARG A 167 -10.50 15.60 -13.23
C ARG A 167 -10.95 16.23 -11.91
N VAL A 168 -10.09 17.03 -11.31
CA VAL A 168 -10.34 17.78 -10.07
C VAL A 168 -11.20 19.01 -10.39
N LYS A 169 -12.42 19.07 -9.84
CA LYS A 169 -13.41 20.13 -10.11
C LYS A 169 -13.57 21.01 -8.87
N ASN A 170 -13.72 22.32 -9.07
CA ASN A 170 -13.99 23.29 -7.99
C ASN A 170 -12.98 23.26 -6.82
N SER A 171 -11.73 22.86 -7.07
CA SER A 171 -10.72 22.56 -6.04
C SER A 171 -11.13 21.46 -5.03
N GLU A 172 -12.10 20.60 -5.37
CA GLU A 172 -12.41 19.36 -4.64
C GLU A 172 -11.90 18.11 -5.39
N VAL A 173 -11.35 17.17 -4.64
CA VAL A 173 -10.86 15.87 -5.11
C VAL A 173 -11.79 14.78 -4.59
N GLU A 174 -12.17 13.82 -5.44
CA GLU A 174 -13.01 12.70 -5.00
C GLU A 174 -12.18 11.62 -4.29
N GLN A 175 -12.63 11.22 -3.09
CA GLN A 175 -12.07 10.15 -2.28
C GLN A 175 -12.56 8.78 -2.77
N VAL A 176 -13.89 8.64 -2.88
CA VAL A 176 -14.60 7.48 -3.42
C VAL A 176 -16.11 7.77 -3.51
N LYS A 177 -16.72 7.53 -4.67
CA LYS A 177 -18.17 7.54 -4.92
C LYS A 177 -18.90 8.75 -4.34
N GLY A 178 -18.52 9.95 -4.78
CA GLY A 178 -19.12 11.23 -4.39
C GLY A 178 -18.68 11.78 -3.02
N VAL A 179 -17.85 11.07 -2.25
CA VAL A 179 -17.23 11.63 -1.04
C VAL A 179 -16.02 12.47 -1.46
N THR A 180 -16.09 13.79 -1.31
CA THR A 180 -15.02 14.72 -1.70
C THR A 180 -14.17 15.24 -0.53
N TYR A 181 -13.03 15.86 -0.83
CA TYR A 181 -12.21 16.64 0.09
C TYR A 181 -11.56 17.84 -0.63
N SER A 182 -11.28 18.92 0.11
CA SER A 182 -10.61 20.10 -0.47
C SER A 182 -9.15 19.79 -0.83
N LEU A 183 -8.75 20.24 -2.02
CA LEU A 183 -7.38 20.18 -2.54
C LEU A 183 -6.41 20.99 -1.67
N GLU A 184 -6.86 22.13 -1.15
CA GLU A 184 -6.12 22.97 -0.20
C GLU A 184 -5.98 22.27 1.16
N ASN A 185 -7.05 21.64 1.67
CA ASN A 185 -6.97 20.84 2.90
C ASN A 185 -6.00 19.65 2.77
N PHE A 186 -5.74 19.19 1.55
CA PHE A 186 -4.87 18.04 1.25
C PHE A 186 -3.41 18.43 1.00
N LEU A 187 -3.16 19.41 0.14
CA LEU A 187 -1.81 19.88 -0.21
C LEU A 187 -1.29 20.96 0.75
N GLY A 188 -2.16 21.61 1.52
CA GLY A 188 -1.86 22.72 2.44
C GLY A 188 -1.69 24.06 1.70
N PRO A 189 -1.58 25.17 2.45
CA PRO A 189 -1.44 26.51 1.87
C PRO A 189 -0.16 26.63 1.04
N GLN A 190 -0.23 27.30 -0.10
CA GLN A 190 0.96 27.56 -0.91
C GLN A 190 1.81 28.67 -0.31
N MET A 191 3.13 28.56 -0.48
CA MET A 191 4.07 29.66 -0.22
C MET A 191 4.27 30.49 -1.50
N SER A 192 3.20 31.13 -1.97
CA SER A 192 3.31 32.26 -2.90
C SER A 192 3.37 33.56 -2.10
N SER A 193 4.11 34.56 -2.61
CA SER A 193 4.18 35.89 -2.01
C SER A 193 2.82 36.59 -1.98
N SER A 194 2.76 37.70 -1.22
CA SER A 194 1.66 38.66 -1.30
C SER A 194 1.38 39.12 -2.73
N ASP A 195 0.19 39.70 -2.92
CA ASP A 195 -0.20 40.48 -4.10
C ASP A 195 -0.62 39.68 -5.35
N VAL A 196 -1.46 38.64 -5.15
CA VAL A 196 -2.30 38.04 -6.21
C VAL A 196 -3.79 38.20 -5.86
N SER A 197 -4.63 38.47 -6.87
CA SER A 197 -6.06 38.78 -6.71
C SER A 197 -6.85 37.66 -6.03
N SER A 198 -7.71 38.06 -5.07
CA SER A 198 -8.56 37.23 -4.21
C SER A 198 -9.72 36.49 -4.92
N THR A 199 -9.60 36.30 -6.24
CA THR A 199 -10.63 35.73 -7.12
C THR A 199 -10.20 34.46 -7.85
N SER A 200 -8.93 34.05 -7.74
CA SER A 200 -8.42 32.82 -8.33
C SER A 200 -8.50 31.65 -7.34
N SER A 201 -8.82 30.44 -7.81
CA SER A 201 -9.00 29.28 -6.92
C SER A 201 -7.66 28.60 -6.60
N PHE A 202 -7.61 27.80 -5.53
CA PHE A 202 -6.39 27.07 -5.14
C PHE A 202 -5.86 26.16 -6.28
N ARG A 203 -6.76 25.56 -7.07
CA ARG A 203 -6.41 24.83 -8.29
C ARG A 203 -5.64 25.69 -9.28
N ASP A 204 -6.08 26.93 -9.51
CA ASP A 204 -5.50 27.79 -10.54
C ASP A 204 -4.07 28.22 -10.18
N HIS A 205 -3.78 28.36 -8.89
CA HIS A 205 -2.42 28.57 -8.35
C HIS A 205 -1.47 27.39 -8.56
N LEU A 206 -1.98 26.20 -8.90
CA LEU A 206 -1.17 25.02 -9.25
C LEU A 206 -0.97 24.86 -10.77
N MET A 207 -1.76 25.54 -11.59
CA MET A 207 -1.78 25.31 -13.04
C MET A 207 -0.74 26.18 -13.75
N SER A 208 0.14 25.52 -14.51
CA SER A 208 1.19 26.14 -15.31
C SER A 208 0.67 26.65 -16.66
N SER A 209 -0.49 26.15 -17.12
CA SER A 209 -1.08 26.50 -18.42
C SER A 209 -2.61 26.59 -18.39
N PRO A 210 -3.24 27.55 -19.09
CA PRO A 210 -4.70 27.54 -19.28
C PRO A 210 -5.18 26.44 -20.24
N ALA A 211 -4.27 25.77 -20.97
CA ALA A 211 -4.59 24.67 -21.89
C ALA A 211 -4.67 23.29 -21.20
N SER A 212 -4.17 23.17 -19.98
CA SER A 212 -4.18 21.93 -19.18
C SER A 212 -5.45 21.80 -18.32
N ASP A 213 -5.57 20.68 -17.64
CA ASP A 213 -6.57 20.37 -16.63
C ASP A 213 -5.86 19.67 -15.45
N LEU A 214 -6.42 19.77 -14.24
CA LEU A 214 -5.87 19.08 -13.07
C LEU A 214 -6.56 17.72 -12.89
N PHE A 215 -5.77 16.66 -12.84
CA PHE A 215 -6.22 15.27 -12.76
C PHE A 215 -5.79 14.62 -11.44
N HIS A 216 -6.46 13.52 -11.07
CA HIS A 216 -6.11 12.74 -9.89
C HIS A 216 -6.34 11.23 -10.06
N VAL A 217 -5.60 10.42 -9.28
CA VAL A 217 -5.80 8.97 -9.13
C VAL A 217 -5.63 8.60 -7.66
N VAL A 218 -6.51 7.74 -7.13
CA VAL A 218 -6.48 7.22 -5.77
C VAL A 218 -6.28 5.70 -5.82
N VAL A 219 -5.12 5.22 -5.35
CA VAL A 219 -4.74 3.80 -5.31
C VAL A 219 -4.73 3.30 -3.88
N TYR A 220 -5.54 2.29 -3.57
CA TYR A 220 -5.53 1.61 -2.27
C TYR A 220 -4.70 0.33 -2.32
N LEU A 221 -3.76 0.19 -1.40
CA LEU A 221 -2.87 -0.97 -1.26
C LEU A 221 -3.44 -1.90 -0.17
N ALA A 222 -4.04 -3.03 -0.56
CA ALA A 222 -4.57 -4.01 0.38
C ALA A 222 -3.43 -4.83 1.02
N PRO A 223 -3.58 -5.41 2.23
CA PRO A 223 -2.44 -5.99 2.96
C PRO A 223 -1.72 -7.18 2.30
N GLY A 224 -2.25 -7.75 1.21
CA GLY A 224 -1.60 -8.82 0.45
C GLY A 224 -0.75 -8.33 -0.73
N ASP A 225 -0.87 -7.04 -1.09
CA ASP A 225 -0.24 -6.46 -2.27
C ASP A 225 1.26 -6.16 -2.01
N TYR A 226 1.90 -5.32 -2.85
CA TYR A 226 3.29 -4.87 -2.68
C TYR A 226 3.31 -3.41 -2.21
N HIS A 227 4.04 -3.15 -1.13
CA HIS A 227 3.92 -1.89 -0.37
C HIS A 227 5.12 -0.95 -0.47
N CYS A 228 5.97 -1.16 -1.47
CA CYS A 228 6.81 -0.07 -1.96
C CYS A 228 6.03 0.74 -3.01
N PHE A 229 6.31 2.03 -3.10
CA PHE A 229 5.79 2.89 -4.14
C PHE A 229 6.91 3.50 -4.97
N HIS A 230 6.63 3.69 -6.25
CA HIS A 230 7.55 4.01 -7.32
C HIS A 230 7.12 5.28 -8.05
N SER A 231 8.02 5.87 -8.81
CA SER A 231 7.74 7.05 -9.61
C SER A 231 6.81 6.69 -10.77
N PRO A 232 5.64 7.32 -10.92
CA PRO A 232 4.69 6.99 -11.97
C PRO A 232 5.11 7.53 -13.34
N THR A 233 5.99 8.52 -13.38
CA THR A 233 6.47 9.23 -14.57
C THR A 233 7.87 9.80 -14.34
N ASP A 234 8.42 10.49 -15.33
CA ASP A 234 9.65 11.26 -15.22
C ASP A 234 9.32 12.67 -14.70
N TRP A 235 9.77 12.99 -13.49
CA TRP A 235 9.44 14.24 -12.80
C TRP A 235 10.49 14.64 -11.78
N LYS A 236 10.34 15.84 -11.23
CA LYS A 236 11.33 16.45 -10.34
C LYS A 236 10.66 17.03 -9.09
N VAL A 237 10.99 16.45 -7.94
CA VAL A 237 10.43 16.84 -6.63
C VAL A 237 11.15 18.07 -6.11
N GLY A 238 10.40 19.14 -5.86
CA GLY A 238 10.91 20.37 -5.28
C GLY A 238 10.66 20.50 -3.77
N LEU A 239 9.55 19.94 -3.28
CA LEU A 239 9.08 20.10 -1.90
C LEU A 239 8.57 18.76 -1.32
N ARG A 240 8.96 18.46 -0.08
CA ARG A 240 8.23 17.53 0.80
C ARG A 240 7.44 18.32 1.83
N ARG A 241 6.16 18.01 1.97
CA ARG A 241 5.29 18.48 3.06
C ARG A 241 4.72 17.30 3.83
N HIS A 242 5.11 17.17 5.10
CA HIS A 242 4.59 16.15 6.01
C HIS A 242 3.44 16.73 6.85
N PHE A 243 2.29 16.06 6.83
CA PHE A 243 1.15 16.37 7.69
C PHE A 243 1.02 15.28 8.76
N PRO A 244 1.45 15.50 10.00
CA PRO A 244 1.20 14.56 11.08
C PRO A 244 -0.29 14.56 11.48
N GLY A 245 -0.89 13.37 11.57
CA GLY A 245 -2.35 13.23 11.67
C GLY A 245 -2.85 11.96 12.38
N SER A 246 -4.10 11.61 12.10
CA SER A 246 -4.73 10.38 12.58
C SER A 246 -4.15 9.15 11.86
N LEU A 247 -4.47 7.94 12.33
CA LEU A 247 -4.17 6.70 11.60
C LEU A 247 -5.45 5.84 11.54
N MET A 248 -6.49 6.38 10.91
CA MET A 248 -7.74 5.67 10.64
C MET A 248 -7.57 4.69 9.46
N SER A 249 -8.44 3.69 9.34
CA SER A 249 -8.39 2.70 8.27
C SER A 249 -8.73 3.35 6.92
N VAL A 250 -7.90 3.14 5.89
CA VAL A 250 -8.13 3.64 4.53
C VAL A 250 -8.83 2.62 3.62
N ASN A 251 -9.35 1.52 4.17
CA ASN A 251 -10.09 0.53 3.39
C ASN A 251 -11.38 1.13 2.79
N PRO A 252 -11.87 0.62 1.63
CA PRO A 252 -12.95 1.26 0.87
C PRO A 252 -14.24 1.56 1.66
N GLY A 253 -14.59 0.72 2.64
CA GLY A 253 -15.76 0.96 3.50
C GLY A 253 -15.62 2.18 4.41
N VAL A 254 -14.46 2.37 5.05
CA VAL A 254 -14.22 3.55 5.90
C VAL A 254 -13.98 4.79 5.04
N ALA A 255 -13.39 4.66 3.85
CA ALA A 255 -13.25 5.75 2.88
C ALA A 255 -14.59 6.27 2.32
N ARG A 256 -15.65 5.45 2.28
CA ARG A 256 -17.02 5.89 1.96
C ARG A 256 -17.75 6.50 3.16
N TRP A 257 -17.35 6.13 4.39
CA TRP A 257 -18.00 6.57 5.62
C TRP A 257 -17.44 7.90 6.15
N VAL A 258 -16.12 8.11 6.09
CA VAL A 258 -15.44 9.29 6.68
C VAL A 258 -15.12 10.30 5.58
N LYS A 259 -15.82 11.46 5.56
CA LYS A 259 -15.42 12.59 4.70
C LYS A 259 -14.02 13.08 5.10
N GLU A 260 -13.21 13.48 4.11
CA GLU A 260 -11.85 13.99 4.28
C GLU A 260 -10.88 13.05 5.02
N LEU A 261 -11.12 11.74 4.98
CA LEU A 261 -10.28 10.71 5.62
C LEU A 261 -8.78 10.88 5.31
N PHE A 262 -8.44 11.19 4.06
CA PHE A 262 -7.04 11.38 3.65
C PHE A 262 -6.44 12.70 4.18
N CYS A 263 -7.25 13.74 4.40
CA CYS A 263 -6.82 14.99 5.04
C CYS A 263 -6.68 14.85 6.56
N LEU A 264 -7.47 13.95 7.17
CA LEU A 264 -7.48 13.67 8.60
C LEU A 264 -6.37 12.71 9.06
N ASN A 265 -5.84 11.88 8.15
CA ASN A 265 -4.75 10.95 8.42
C ASN A 265 -3.35 11.59 8.26
N GLU A 266 -2.34 10.96 8.87
CA GLU A 266 -0.94 11.28 8.61
C GLU A 266 -0.59 10.99 7.15
N ARG A 267 0.05 11.95 6.47
CA ARG A 267 0.44 11.84 5.06
C ARG A 267 1.72 12.60 4.75
N VAL A 268 2.39 12.18 3.69
CA VAL A 268 3.59 12.82 3.14
C VAL A 268 3.30 13.18 1.69
N VAL A 269 3.25 14.47 1.40
CA VAL A 269 3.07 15.03 0.06
C VAL A 269 4.46 15.31 -0.52
N LEU A 270 4.74 14.76 -1.69
CA LEU A 270 5.90 15.11 -2.51
C LEU A 270 5.39 15.91 -3.71
N SER A 271 5.74 17.20 -3.79
CA SER A 271 5.29 18.13 -4.83
C SER A 271 6.46 18.56 -5.72
N GLY A 272 6.18 18.77 -7.01
CA GLY A 272 7.19 19.01 -8.01
C GLY A 272 6.62 19.33 -9.38
N GLN A 273 7.44 19.11 -10.41
CA GLN A 273 7.11 19.41 -11.81
C GLN A 273 7.39 18.18 -12.69
N TRP A 274 6.52 17.91 -13.66
CA TRP A 274 6.71 16.91 -14.72
C TRP A 274 6.50 17.56 -16.10
N GLN A 275 6.55 16.77 -17.19
CA GLN A 275 6.48 17.26 -18.57
C GLN A 275 5.23 18.09 -18.95
N HIS A 276 4.23 18.20 -18.06
CA HIS A 276 3.00 18.97 -18.28
C HIS A 276 2.69 19.99 -17.17
N GLY A 277 3.67 20.32 -16.31
CA GLY A 277 3.50 21.30 -15.23
C GLY A 277 3.47 20.64 -13.84
N PHE A 278 2.52 21.01 -12.99
CA PHE A 278 2.47 20.54 -11.60
C PHE A 278 2.31 19.01 -11.48
N PHE A 279 3.09 18.39 -10.58
CA PHE A 279 2.95 16.99 -10.18
C PHE A 279 3.06 16.81 -8.67
N SER A 280 2.23 15.94 -8.10
CA SER A 280 2.25 15.56 -6.69
C SER A 280 1.97 14.08 -6.49
N LEU A 281 2.83 13.43 -5.71
CA LEU A 281 2.64 12.07 -5.20
C LEU A 281 2.50 12.12 -3.68
N THR A 282 1.34 11.70 -3.17
CA THR A 282 1.04 11.72 -1.73
C THR A 282 0.89 10.31 -1.18
N ALA A 283 1.73 9.96 -0.21
CA ALA A 283 1.62 8.74 0.58
C ALA A 283 0.75 8.99 1.82
N VAL A 284 -0.34 8.25 1.98
CA VAL A 284 -1.30 8.39 3.10
C VAL A 284 -1.21 7.18 4.02
N GLY A 285 -0.91 7.45 5.30
CA GLY A 285 -0.85 6.44 6.36
C GLY A 285 -2.23 5.99 6.83
N ALA A 286 -2.27 4.92 7.62
CA ALA A 286 -3.51 4.23 8.01
C ALA A 286 -3.36 3.48 9.34
N THR A 287 -4.45 2.89 9.86
CA THR A 287 -4.37 2.01 11.05
C THR A 287 -3.41 0.85 10.80
N ASN A 288 -2.54 0.54 11.76
CA ASN A 288 -1.40 -0.38 11.66
C ASN A 288 -0.24 0.12 10.77
N VAL A 289 -0.44 1.21 10.03
CA VAL A 289 0.50 1.82 9.07
C VAL A 289 0.97 3.19 9.56
N GLY A 290 1.71 3.20 10.66
CA GLY A 290 2.20 4.45 11.18
C GLY A 290 3.32 5.06 10.35
N SER A 291 4.24 4.23 9.84
CA SER A 291 5.46 4.73 9.19
C SER A 291 5.42 4.61 7.67
N ILE A 292 5.52 5.77 7.03
CA ILE A 292 5.87 6.01 5.63
C ILE A 292 7.37 6.33 5.59
N ARG A 293 8.09 5.73 4.65
CA ARG A 293 9.50 6.06 4.36
C ARG A 293 9.63 6.49 2.90
N VAL A 294 10.33 7.59 2.66
CA VAL A 294 10.80 8.01 1.32
C VAL A 294 12.30 7.74 1.27
N TYR A 295 12.81 7.15 0.19
CA TYR A 295 14.17 6.58 0.19
C TYR A 295 15.29 7.63 0.12
N PHE A 296 15.03 8.78 -0.51
CA PHE A 296 15.99 9.89 -0.63
C PHE A 296 15.88 10.91 0.50
N ASP A 297 14.91 10.75 1.42
CA ASP A 297 14.63 11.69 2.50
C ASP A 297 14.87 11.01 3.86
N GLN A 298 16.05 11.24 4.43
CA GLN A 298 16.47 10.62 5.70
C GLN A 298 15.97 11.38 6.94
N GLU A 299 15.49 12.62 6.78
CA GLU A 299 14.95 13.44 7.87
C GLU A 299 13.50 13.09 8.21
N LEU A 300 12.75 12.54 7.24
CA LEU A 300 11.32 12.26 7.36
C LEU A 300 11.00 11.26 8.48
N GLN A 301 10.51 11.77 9.61
CA GLN A 301 10.02 10.97 10.73
C GLN A 301 8.48 10.97 10.79
N THR A 302 7.90 9.80 10.50
CA THR A 302 6.46 9.53 10.57
C THR A 302 6.12 8.67 11.81
N ASN A 303 4.83 8.53 12.14
CA ASN A 303 4.35 7.82 13.35
C ASN A 303 4.81 8.42 14.69
N THR A 304 5.20 9.71 14.70
CA THR A 304 5.75 10.37 15.89
C THR A 304 4.78 10.30 17.10
N PRO A 305 5.31 10.18 18.33
CA PRO A 305 4.52 9.94 19.55
C PRO A 305 3.72 11.16 20.00
N ARG A 306 4.23 12.37 19.69
CA ARG A 306 3.61 13.67 19.94
C ARG A 306 3.62 14.44 18.63
N TYR A 307 2.51 15.09 18.31
CA TYR A 307 2.38 15.96 17.13
C TYR A 307 1.32 17.03 17.40
N ARG A 308 1.37 18.16 16.69
CA ARG A 308 0.34 19.19 16.73
C ARG A 308 -0.68 18.89 15.64
N LYS A 309 -1.96 18.72 16.02
CA LYS A 309 -3.04 18.54 15.03
C LYS A 309 -3.14 19.79 14.15
N GLY A 310 -3.16 19.60 12.84
CA GLY A 310 -3.23 20.71 11.88
C GLY A 310 -1.91 21.45 11.64
N SER A 311 -0.78 21.00 12.19
CA SER A 311 0.53 21.44 11.70
C SER A 311 0.95 20.67 10.45
N PHE A 312 1.92 21.22 9.73
CA PHE A 312 2.66 20.55 8.68
C PHE A 312 4.16 20.90 8.81
N HIS A 313 5.01 20.12 8.17
CA HIS A 313 6.46 20.29 8.17
C HIS A 313 6.99 20.24 6.73
N ASP A 314 7.50 21.37 6.26
CA ASP A 314 8.05 21.55 4.92
C ASP A 314 9.56 21.31 4.91
N HIS A 315 10.07 20.73 3.82
CA HIS A 315 11.48 20.62 3.50
C HIS A 315 11.64 20.81 1.99
N SER A 316 12.36 21.86 1.60
CA SER A 316 12.65 22.13 0.20
C SER A 316 13.85 21.31 -0.25
N TYR A 317 13.68 20.54 -1.32
CA TYR A 317 14.80 19.94 -2.06
C TYR A 317 15.44 20.95 -3.03
N VAL A 318 14.82 22.13 -3.18
CA VAL A 318 15.38 23.31 -3.85
C VAL A 318 15.98 24.22 -2.77
N SER A 319 17.18 23.87 -2.28
CA SER A 319 17.91 24.73 -1.37
C SER A 319 18.34 26.01 -2.09
N LEU A 320 18.14 27.16 -1.44
CA LEU A 320 18.92 28.35 -1.74
C LEU A 320 20.39 28.07 -1.38
N GLY A 321 21.32 28.60 -2.16
CA GLY A 321 22.75 28.31 -1.99
C GLY A 321 23.26 28.82 -0.64
N ASP A 322 23.80 27.91 0.18
CA ASP A 322 24.58 28.30 1.34
C ASP A 322 25.91 28.93 0.90
N GLN A 323 26.47 29.83 1.72
CA GLN A 323 27.44 30.83 1.28
C GLN A 323 28.88 30.30 1.09
N VAL A 324 29.08 29.39 0.14
CA VAL A 324 30.41 29.09 -0.39
C VAL A 324 30.87 30.28 -1.24
N LYS A 325 31.73 31.13 -0.67
CA LYS A 325 32.52 32.10 -1.45
C LYS A 325 33.35 31.35 -2.49
N ARG A 326 32.93 31.38 -3.76
CA ARG A 326 33.83 31.06 -4.88
C ARG A 326 34.85 32.20 -5.03
N PRO A 327 36.10 31.92 -5.41
CA PRO A 327 37.00 32.93 -5.96
C PRO A 327 36.41 33.54 -7.23
N GLU A 328 36.77 34.78 -7.52
CA GLU A 328 36.46 35.46 -8.78
C GLU A 328 37.26 34.80 -9.92
N GLY A 329 36.63 34.41 -11.03
CA GLY A 329 37.40 34.00 -12.22
C GLY A 329 36.74 33.10 -13.29
N GLU A 330 35.69 32.33 -13.00
CA GLU A 330 35.17 31.33 -13.97
C GLU A 330 33.67 31.53 -14.32
N GLU A 331 33.42 32.05 -15.53
CA GLU A 331 32.09 32.12 -16.14
C GLU A 331 31.71 30.76 -16.76
N GLY A 332 31.09 29.89 -15.97
CA GLY A 332 30.48 28.64 -16.44
C GLY A 332 28.94 28.70 -16.36
N MET A 333 28.25 28.27 -17.43
CA MET A 333 26.78 28.21 -17.50
C MET A 333 26.20 27.38 -16.34
N GLU A 334 25.67 28.02 -15.30
CA GLU A 334 25.15 27.30 -14.13
C GLU A 334 23.90 26.46 -14.49
N SER A 335 23.98 25.16 -14.24
CA SER A 335 22.90 24.21 -14.50
C SER A 335 21.66 24.55 -13.66
N LEU A 336 20.52 24.73 -14.32
CA LEU A 336 19.21 25.06 -13.71
C LEU A 336 18.60 23.91 -12.88
N ASP A 337 19.39 22.91 -12.49
CA ASP A 337 18.90 21.57 -12.11
C ASP A 337 18.75 21.36 -10.58
N ARG A 338 18.06 22.28 -9.89
CA ARG A 338 17.81 22.18 -8.44
C ARG A 338 16.55 21.37 -8.10
N GLY A 339 16.65 20.30 -7.31
CA GLY A 339 15.55 19.42 -6.88
C GLY A 339 15.80 17.92 -7.16
N VAL A 340 15.03 17.00 -6.56
CA VAL A 340 15.24 15.55 -6.71
C VAL A 340 14.58 15.04 -7.98
N VAL A 341 15.38 14.66 -8.98
CA VAL A 341 14.90 14.01 -10.21
C VAL A 341 14.54 12.55 -9.95
N LEU A 342 13.37 12.12 -10.44
CA LEU A 342 12.85 10.75 -10.34
C LEU A 342 12.46 10.24 -11.73
N GLN A 343 13.02 9.10 -12.12
CA GLN A 343 12.76 8.43 -13.40
C GLN A 343 11.54 7.49 -13.31
N LYS A 344 10.79 7.31 -14.39
CA LYS A 344 9.59 6.47 -14.46
C LYS A 344 9.91 5.02 -14.03
N GLY A 345 9.22 4.55 -13.00
CA GLY A 345 9.43 3.23 -12.38
C GLY A 345 10.49 3.18 -11.27
N GLN A 346 11.26 4.25 -11.02
CA GLN A 346 12.24 4.31 -9.93
C GLN A 346 11.57 4.11 -8.56
N PRO A 347 12.12 3.31 -7.63
CA PRO A 347 11.58 3.19 -6.28
C PRO A 347 11.66 4.53 -5.52
N VAL A 348 10.54 4.97 -4.95
CA VAL A 348 10.42 6.27 -4.23
C VAL A 348 10.33 6.05 -2.71
N GLY A 349 9.62 5.02 -2.26
CA GLY A 349 9.44 4.78 -0.84
C GLY A 349 8.77 3.45 -0.50
N GLU A 350 8.43 3.29 0.78
CA GLU A 350 7.75 2.11 1.34
C GLU A 350 6.80 2.48 2.48
N PHE A 351 5.72 1.70 2.60
CA PHE A 351 4.84 1.70 3.76
C PHE A 351 5.13 0.49 4.64
N ASN A 352 5.05 0.66 5.97
CA ASN A 352 5.25 -0.45 6.91
C ASN A 352 3.97 -1.29 7.18
N LEU A 353 2.83 -0.97 6.56
CA LEU A 353 1.62 -1.81 6.38
C LEU A 353 0.64 -1.18 5.32
N GLY A 354 -0.57 -1.72 5.09
CA GLY A 354 -1.44 -1.38 3.94
C GLY A 354 -2.17 -0.01 3.93
N SER A 355 -2.00 0.74 2.83
CA SER A 355 -2.07 2.21 2.77
C SER A 355 -2.82 2.75 1.54
N THR A 356 -2.73 4.06 1.27
CA THR A 356 -3.22 4.71 0.03
C THR A 356 -2.13 5.60 -0.58
N ILE A 357 -2.01 5.58 -1.91
CA ILE A 357 -1.30 6.59 -2.71
C ILE A 357 -2.34 7.46 -3.41
N VAL A 358 -2.14 8.78 -3.39
CA VAL A 358 -2.89 9.74 -4.21
C VAL A 358 -1.91 10.42 -5.17
N LEU A 359 -2.22 10.38 -6.46
CA LEU A 359 -1.57 11.22 -7.48
C LEU A 359 -2.46 12.43 -7.76
N LEU A 360 -1.84 13.60 -7.93
CA LEU A 360 -2.45 14.85 -8.39
C LEU A 360 -1.51 15.47 -9.42
N PHE A 361 -1.98 15.72 -10.64
CA PHE A 361 -1.11 16.12 -11.75
C PHE A 361 -1.83 16.97 -12.79
N GLU A 362 -1.12 17.99 -13.29
CA GLU A 362 -1.53 18.81 -14.42
C GLU A 362 -1.29 18.04 -15.73
N ALA A 363 -2.26 17.99 -16.65
CA ALA A 363 -2.07 17.39 -17.97
C ALA A 363 -2.93 18.11 -19.04
N PRO A 364 -2.59 18.02 -20.35
CA PRO A 364 -3.45 18.48 -21.43
C PRO A 364 -4.90 17.97 -21.33
N LYS A 365 -5.87 18.81 -21.75
CA LYS A 365 -7.32 18.51 -21.65
C LYS A 365 -7.78 17.27 -22.44
N ASN A 366 -6.97 16.74 -23.36
CA ASN A 366 -7.21 15.48 -24.06
C ASN A 366 -6.70 14.23 -23.32
N PHE A 367 -5.98 14.35 -22.20
CA PHE A 367 -5.47 13.20 -21.46
C PHE A 367 -6.59 12.21 -21.12
N THR A 368 -6.38 10.94 -21.47
CA THR A 368 -7.33 9.83 -21.28
C THR A 368 -6.79 8.83 -20.27
N PHE A 369 -7.68 8.33 -19.41
CA PHE A 369 -7.35 7.24 -18.49
C PHE A 369 -7.64 5.88 -19.11
N SER A 370 -6.71 4.94 -18.96
CA SER A 370 -6.87 3.53 -19.35
C SER A 370 -7.37 2.68 -18.17
N LEU A 371 -8.32 3.22 -17.39
CA LEU A 371 -8.69 2.71 -16.07
C LEU A 371 -10.20 2.46 -15.92
N GLN A 372 -10.55 1.55 -15.00
CA GLN A 372 -11.91 1.32 -14.53
C GLN A 372 -11.99 1.46 -12.98
N PRO A 373 -13.09 2.02 -12.42
CA PRO A 373 -13.25 2.09 -10.97
C PRO A 373 -13.22 0.70 -10.34
N GLY A 374 -12.40 0.51 -9.32
CA GLY A 374 -12.23 -0.81 -8.70
C GLY A 374 -11.34 -1.79 -9.46
N GLN A 375 -10.70 -1.40 -10.57
CA GLN A 375 -9.66 -2.19 -11.24
C GLN A 375 -8.49 -2.49 -10.30
N ARG A 376 -7.91 -3.69 -10.41
CA ARG A 376 -6.59 -4.01 -9.82
C ARG A 376 -5.48 -3.59 -10.77
N ILE A 377 -4.43 -2.99 -10.21
CA ILE A 377 -3.28 -2.43 -10.92
C ILE A 377 -1.99 -2.87 -10.23
N ARG A 378 -0.88 -2.86 -10.98
CA ARG A 378 0.48 -3.15 -10.52
C ARG A 378 1.46 -2.05 -10.89
N VAL A 379 2.54 -1.90 -10.11
CA VAL A 379 3.66 -0.99 -10.41
C VAL A 379 4.08 -1.12 -11.87
N GLY A 380 4.15 0.00 -12.59
CA GLY A 380 4.58 0.06 -13.98
C GLY A 380 3.47 -0.11 -15.03
N GLU A 381 2.28 -0.61 -14.68
CA GLU A 381 1.14 -0.68 -15.61
C GLU A 381 0.65 0.74 -15.99
N GLY A 382 0.18 0.95 -17.21
CA GLY A 382 -0.25 2.28 -17.67
C GLY A 382 -1.56 2.75 -17.02
N LEU A 383 -1.59 3.99 -16.53
CA LEU A 383 -2.80 4.65 -16.03
C LEU A 383 -3.51 5.49 -17.10
N GLY A 384 -2.78 5.97 -18.12
CA GLY A 384 -3.33 6.79 -19.20
C GLY A 384 -2.32 7.24 -20.24
N SER A 385 -2.81 7.99 -21.24
CA SER A 385 -2.01 8.63 -22.29
C SER A 385 -2.63 9.96 -22.71
N LEU A 386 -1.89 10.70 -23.54
CA LEU A 386 -2.47 11.75 -24.40
C LEU A 386 -3.22 11.15 -25.60
#